data_AF-A0A1E5LCM9-F1
#
_entry.id   AF-A0A1E5LCM9-F1
#
_cell.length_a   1.000
_cell.length_b   1.000
_cell.length_c   1.000
_cell.angle_alpha   90.00
_cell.angle_beta   90.00
_cell.angle_gamma   90.00
#
_symmetry.space_group_name_H-M   'P 1'
#
loop_
_entity.id
_entity.type
_entity.pdbx_description
1 polymer ?
#
loop_
_entity_poly.entity_id
_entity_poly.type
_entity_poly.pdbx_seq_one_letter_code
_entity_poly.pdbx_strand_id
1 'polypeptide(L)'
;MDRFFTYDDQLGIDLPSLDQPWENYTDQIQQAILSHWEKVRGQIPDRIAELEHTINQKQAYLNVEENFERSCLLNSQISDLASIINDLWIWYRTHEEVNIKLHA
;
A
#
# COMPACT_ATOMS: atom_id res chain seq x y z
N MET A 1 3.05 18.44 -2.62
CA MET A 1 3.67 17.24 -3.23
C MET A 1 2.72 16.55 -4.21
N ASP A 2 1.52 17.09 -4.33
CA ASP A 2 0.29 16.49 -4.83
C ASP A 2 0.26 16.28 -6.35
N ARG A 3 1.34 16.67 -7.04
CA ARG A 3 1.57 16.41 -8.47
C ARG A 3 2.57 15.28 -8.75
N PHE A 4 3.21 14.77 -7.70
CA PHE A 4 4.20 13.69 -7.81
C PHE A 4 3.74 12.42 -7.09
N PHE A 5 2.61 12.50 -6.39
CA PHE A 5 2.05 11.42 -5.60
C PHE A 5 0.53 11.45 -5.71
N THR A 6 -0.06 10.27 -5.73
CA THR A 6 -1.50 10.07 -5.72
C THR A 6 -1.85 9.12 -4.58
N TYR A 7 -2.86 9.48 -3.80
CA TYR A 7 -3.35 8.61 -2.74
C TYR A 7 -4.03 7.38 -3.32
N ASP A 8 -3.58 6.20 -2.88
CA ASP A 8 -4.21 4.93 -3.20
C ASP A 8 -5.16 4.55 -2.07
N ASP A 9 -6.47 4.62 -2.32
CA ASP A 9 -7.51 4.33 -1.31
C ASP A 9 -7.47 2.88 -0.82
N GLN A 10 -6.99 1.94 -1.65
CA GLN A 10 -6.93 0.53 -1.30
C GLN A 10 -5.76 0.25 -0.34
N LEU A 11 -4.58 0.78 -0.64
CA LEU A 11 -3.40 0.64 0.22
C LEU A 11 -3.44 1.59 1.43
N GLY A 12 -4.08 2.74 1.27
CA GLY A 12 -4.18 3.80 2.26
C GLY A 12 -2.92 4.67 2.35
N ILE A 13 -2.12 4.76 1.27
CA ILE A 13 -0.85 5.51 1.23
C ILE A 13 -0.71 6.31 -0.07
N ASP A 14 0.15 7.33 -0.06
CA ASP A 14 0.50 8.12 -1.24
C ASP A 14 1.53 7.38 -2.11
N LEU A 15 1.17 6.98 -3.32
CA LEU A 15 2.08 6.32 -4.27
C LEU A 15 2.72 7.33 -5.23
N PRO A 16 4.00 7.15 -5.61
CA PRO A 16 4.65 8.00 -6.62
C PRO A 16 3.90 7.95 -7.95
N SER A 17 3.55 9.11 -8.48
CA SER A 17 2.90 9.29 -9.78
C SER A 17 3.56 10.48 -10.47
N LEU A 18 4.51 10.21 -11.37
CA LEU A 18 5.31 11.26 -12.01
C LEU A 18 4.78 11.59 -13.40
N ASP A 19 4.61 12.89 -13.67
CA ASP A 19 4.14 13.40 -14.96
C ASP A 19 5.17 13.31 -16.10
N GLN A 20 6.42 13.01 -15.77
CA GLN A 20 7.54 12.92 -16.71
C GLN A 20 8.60 11.93 -16.20
N PRO A 21 9.51 11.46 -17.07
CA PRO A 21 10.63 10.60 -16.67
C PRO A 21 11.45 11.17 -15.51
N TRP A 22 11.94 10.29 -14.63
CA TRP A 22 12.72 10.66 -13.43
C TRP A 22 13.90 11.59 -13.75
N GLU A 23 14.63 11.26 -14.82
CA GLU A 23 15.82 11.96 -15.31
C GLU A 23 15.53 13.40 -15.76
N ASN A 24 14.27 13.73 -16.05
CA ASN A 24 13.86 15.07 -16.47
C ASN A 24 13.58 16.01 -15.28
N TYR A 25 13.59 15.50 -14.05
CA TYR A 25 13.52 16.33 -12.86
C TYR A 25 14.90 16.83 -12.46
N THR A 26 14.96 18.04 -11.92
CA THR A 26 16.19 18.55 -11.32
C THR A 26 16.53 17.76 -10.06
N ASP A 27 17.82 17.69 -9.71
CA ASP A 27 18.30 17.01 -8.50
C ASP A 27 17.54 17.44 -7.24
N GLN A 28 17.21 18.74 -7.14
CA GLN A 28 16.45 19.29 -6.02
C GLN A 28 15.03 18.71 -5.93
N ILE A 29 14.35 18.52 -7.07
CA ILE A 29 13.01 17.93 -7.11
C ILE A 29 13.09 16.44 -6.84
N GLN A 30 14.05 15.74 -7.46
CA GLN A 30 14.30 14.32 -7.21
C GLN A 30 14.51 14.06 -5.71
N GLN A 31 15.37 14.84 -5.05
CA GLN A 31 15.63 14.70 -3.62
C GLN A 31 14.39 15.00 -2.77
N ALA A 32 13.57 15.98 -3.17
CA ALA A 32 12.31 16.27 -2.48
C ALA A 32 11.31 15.12 -2.61
N ILE A 33 11.19 14.51 -3.81
CA ILE A 33 10.32 13.35 -4.06
C ILE A 33 10.79 12.16 -3.22
N LEU A 34 12.10 11.84 -3.24
CA LEU A 34 12.67 10.76 -2.44
C LEU A 34 12.42 10.96 -0.94
N SER A 35 12.65 12.18 -0.41
CA SER A 35 12.41 12.46 1.00
C SER A 35 10.94 12.33 1.39
N HIS A 36 10.01 12.69 0.51
CA HIS A 36 8.59 12.47 0.76
C HIS A 36 8.24 10.98 0.72
N TRP A 37 8.73 10.25 -0.28
CA TRP A 37 8.49 8.83 -0.41
C TRP A 37 9.03 8.02 0.78
N GLU A 38 10.18 8.40 1.33
CA GLU A 38 10.70 7.81 2.57
C GLU A 38 9.77 8.02 3.76
N LYS A 39 9.13 9.18 3.89
CA LYS A 39 8.15 9.43 4.95
C LYS A 39 6.91 8.56 4.80
N VAL A 40 6.41 8.42 3.57
CA VAL A 40 5.26 7.54 3.30
C VAL A 40 5.62 6.08 3.58
N ARG A 41 6.78 5.61 3.09
CA ARG A 41 7.25 4.24 3.37
C ARG A 41 7.45 3.97 4.86
N GLY A 42 7.86 4.98 5.62
CA GLY A 42 7.97 4.88 7.08
C GLY A 42 6.65 4.58 7.80
N GLN A 43 5.50 4.88 7.17
CA GLN A 43 4.16 4.62 7.72
C GLN A 43 3.59 3.26 7.30
N ILE A 44 4.19 2.59 6.30
CA ILE A 44 3.70 1.29 5.81
C ILE A 44 3.65 0.23 6.92
N PRO A 45 4.65 0.07 7.81
CA PRO A 45 4.58 -0.91 8.89
C PRO A 45 3.39 -0.70 9.82
N ASP A 46 3.09 0.55 10.17
CA ASP A 46 1.93 0.88 11.02
C ASP A 46 0.62 0.51 10.31
N ARG A 47 0.51 0.82 9.00
CA ARG A 47 -0.65 0.46 8.19
C ARG A 47 -0.84 -1.06 8.08
N ILE A 48 0.25 -1.82 7.93
CA ILE A 48 0.20 -3.29 7.93
C ILE A 48 -0.35 -3.81 9.26
N ALA A 49 0.13 -3.28 10.40
CA ALA A 49 -0.34 -3.69 11.71
C ALA A 49 -1.84 -3.44 11.92
N GLU A 50 -2.38 -2.32 11.41
CA GLU A 50 -3.82 -2.04 11.43
C GLU A 50 -4.64 -3.07 10.64
N LEU A 51 -4.16 -3.44 9.45
CA LEU A 51 -4.81 -4.45 8.60
C LEU A 51 -4.74 -5.83 9.22
N GLU A 52 -3.59 -6.22 9.80
CA GLU A 52 -3.43 -7.46 10.56
C GLU A 52 -4.39 -7.53 11.76
N HIS A 53 -4.57 -6.42 12.48
CA HIS A 53 -5.56 -6.35 13.55
C HIS A 53 -6.98 -6.60 13.03
N THR A 54 -7.34 -6.01 11.90
CA THR A 54 -8.64 -6.20 11.25
C THR A 54 -8.84 -7.65 10.77
N ILE A 55 -7.80 -8.27 10.19
CA ILE A 55 -7.81 -9.69 9.81
C ILE A 55 -8.06 -10.56 11.04
N ASN A 56 -7.33 -10.34 12.13
CA ASN A 56 -7.48 -11.11 13.36
C ASN A 56 -8.91 -11.03 13.93
N GLN A 57 -9.53 -9.84 13.90
CA GLN A 57 -10.93 -9.68 14.31
C GLN A 57 -11.87 -10.49 13.40
N LYS A 58 -11.72 -10.39 12.07
CA LYS A 58 -12.56 -11.14 11.11
C LYS A 58 -12.37 -12.65 11.23
N GLN A 59 -11.15 -13.11 11.49
CA GLN A 59 -10.87 -14.51 11.75
C GLN A 59 -11.53 -15.00 13.04
N ALA A 60 -11.53 -14.18 14.10
CA ALA A 60 -12.24 -14.51 15.33
C ALA A 60 -13.76 -14.66 15.11
N TYR A 61 -14.37 -13.78 14.30
CA TYR A 61 -15.78 -13.93 13.90
C TYR A 61 -16.02 -15.17 13.04
N LEU A 62 -15.15 -15.43 12.06
CA LEU A 62 -15.24 -16.59 11.19
C LEU A 62 -15.20 -17.90 11.98
N ASN A 63 -14.36 -17.97 13.03
CA ASN A 63 -14.22 -19.17 13.87
C ASN A 63 -15.50 -19.59 14.61
N VAL A 64 -16.43 -18.66 14.81
CA VAL A 64 -17.72 -18.91 15.49
C VAL A 64 -18.92 -18.79 14.55
N GLU A 65 -18.69 -18.57 13.26
CA GLU A 65 -19.76 -18.41 12.26
C GLU A 65 -20.17 -19.77 11.68
N GLU A 66 -21.44 -20.12 11.86
CA GLU A 66 -22.03 -21.38 11.38
C GLU A 66 -22.68 -21.22 10.00
N ASN A 67 -22.97 -19.98 9.57
CA ASN A 67 -23.55 -19.71 8.27
C ASN A 67 -22.47 -19.77 7.17
N PHE A 68 -22.59 -20.76 6.28
CA PHE A 68 -21.65 -20.97 5.18
C PHE A 68 -21.44 -19.74 4.29
N GLU A 69 -22.51 -19.05 3.88
CA GLU A 69 -22.42 -17.87 3.01
C GLU A 69 -21.66 -16.73 3.69
N ARG A 70 -21.91 -16.51 4.99
CA ARG A 70 -21.18 -15.52 5.78
C ARG A 70 -19.71 -15.91 5.97
N SER A 71 -19.44 -17.18 6.19
CA SER A 71 -18.07 -17.69 6.28
C SER A 71 -17.30 -17.51 4.97
N CYS A 72 -17.93 -17.71 3.81
CA CYS A 72 -17.34 -17.39 2.52
C CYS A 72 -17.06 -15.89 2.36
N LEU A 73 -17.99 -15.03 2.76
CA LEU A 73 -17.81 -13.58 2.70
C LEU A 73 -16.65 -13.11 3.60
N LEU A 74 -16.60 -13.60 4.83
CA LEU A 74 -15.51 -13.29 5.77
C LEU A 74 -14.16 -13.75 5.24
N ASN A 75 -14.08 -14.96 4.68
CA ASN A 75 -12.85 -15.47 4.05
C ASN A 75 -12.41 -14.61 2.87
N SER A 76 -13.33 -14.18 2.01
CA SER A 76 -13.02 -13.26 0.90
C SER A 76 -12.43 -11.97 1.43
N GLN A 77 -13.06 -11.35 2.42
CA GLN A 77 -12.58 -10.10 3.01
C GLN A 77 -11.21 -10.25 3.67
N ILE A 78 -10.94 -11.38 4.35
CA ILE A 78 -9.63 -11.68 4.92
C ILE A 78 -8.58 -11.81 3.82
N SER A 79 -8.91 -12.52 2.73
CA SER A 79 -8.02 -12.66 1.57
C SER A 79 -7.71 -11.32 0.91
N ASP A 80 -8.72 -10.45 0.78
CA ASP A 80 -8.54 -9.11 0.19
C ASP A 80 -7.60 -8.26 1.06
N LEU A 81 -7.79 -8.27 2.38
CA LEU A 81 -6.90 -7.57 3.31
C LEU A 81 -5.47 -8.13 3.26
N ALA A 82 -5.31 -9.45 3.15
CA ALA A 82 -3.99 -10.08 3.02
C ALA A 82 -3.29 -9.71 1.71
N SER A 83 -4.05 -9.54 0.61
CA SER A 83 -3.52 -9.02 -0.66
C SER A 83 -2.97 -7.60 -0.48
N ILE A 84 -3.71 -6.73 0.20
CA ILE A 84 -3.28 -5.34 0.48
C ILE A 84 -1.98 -5.35 1.31
N ILE A 85 -1.89 -6.19 2.34
CA ILE A 85 -0.66 -6.33 3.15
C ILE A 85 0.53 -6.76 2.28
N ASN A 86 0.32 -7.71 1.37
CA ASN A 86 1.37 -8.15 0.46
C ASN A 86 1.85 -7.01 -0.45
N ASP A 87 0.94 -6.23 -1.01
CA ASP A 87 1.26 -5.11 -1.89
C ASP A 87 2.00 -3.99 -1.13
N LEU A 88 1.57 -3.70 0.11
CA LEU A 88 2.29 -2.80 1.03
C LEU A 88 3.72 -3.28 1.29
N TRP A 89 3.92 -4.58 1.52
CA TRP A 89 5.27 -5.16 1.68
C TRP A 89 6.13 -5.09 0.42
N ILE A 90 5.53 -5.14 -0.77
CA ILE A 90 6.24 -4.89 -2.02
C ILE A 90 6.74 -3.45 -2.03
N TRP A 91 5.86 -2.47 -1.78
CA TRP A 91 6.23 -1.05 -1.75
C TRP A 91 7.29 -0.71 -0.69
N TYR A 92 7.17 -1.28 0.51
CA TYR A 92 8.15 -1.08 1.58
C TYR A 92 9.54 -1.62 1.21
N ARG A 93 9.59 -2.77 0.54
CA ARG A 93 10.86 -3.43 0.17
C ARG A 93 11.48 -2.90 -1.11
N THR A 94 10.73 -2.22 -1.98
CA THR A 94 11.27 -1.56 -3.17
C THR A 94 12.23 -0.44 -2.74
N HIS A 95 13.49 -0.79 -2.51
CA HIS A 95 14.50 0.09 -1.96
C HIS A 95 15.26 0.90 -3.02
N GLU A 96 15.42 0.39 -4.25
CA GLU A 96 16.62 0.78 -5.01
C GLU A 96 16.47 1.29 -6.44
N GLU A 97 15.30 1.24 -7.06
CA GLU A 97 15.13 1.97 -8.32
C GLU A 97 13.75 2.57 -8.35
N VAL A 98 13.69 3.90 -8.35
CA VAL A 98 12.55 4.66 -8.86
C VAL A 98 12.49 4.40 -10.38
N ASN A 99 12.38 3.14 -10.79
CA ASN A 99 11.88 2.72 -12.08
C ASN A 99 10.36 2.83 -11.95
N ILE A 100 9.89 4.08 -11.82
CA ILE A 100 8.47 4.41 -11.92
C ILE A 100 8.12 4.08 -13.36
N LYS A 101 7.65 2.84 -13.54
CA LYS A 101 7.19 2.35 -14.83
C LYS A 101 6.10 3.30 -15.27
N LEU A 102 6.37 4.03 -16.36
CA LEU A 102 5.34 4.68 -17.15
C LEU A 102 4.27 3.62 -17.46
N HIS A 103 3.07 3.80 -16.92
CA HIS A 103 1.90 3.21 -17.57
C HIS A 103 1.74 3.97 -18.89
N ALA A 104 2.06 3.28 -19.99
CA ALA A 104 1.76 3.71 -21.35
C ALA A 104 0.26 3.66 -21.63
#